data_AF-A0A4R0QTX8-F1
#
_entry.id   AF-A0A4R0QTX8-F1
#
_cell.length_a   1.000
_cell.length_b   1.000
_cell.length_c   1.000
_cell.angle_alpha   90.00
_cell.angle_beta   90.00
_cell.angle_gamma   90.00
#
_symmetry.space_group_name_H-M   'P 1'
#
loop_
_entity.id
_entity.type
_entity.pdbx_description
1 polymer ?
#
loop_
_entity_poly.entity_id
_entity_poly.type
_entity_poly.pdbx_seq_one_letter_code
_entity_poly.pdbx_strand_id
1 'polypeptide(L)'
;MVRKKLQRIRKESESSIKNSKVTSEEVAIKHTVADDTQTGIFPQITPERISQRADRAIHTWSDFVQTLRHSRHTKSFISSIVLVILGALLGYGFMAQQRITDTSYAALSESELVTLLDETNNQISRLETQRSQLNQQLSSIQTAADKQQEIERVAQENRDANDIISGRVPAYGQGVEITISQGSKRDISAAILFTLIEELRNAGAEVIQIGDVRVITSTYVIDTSSGLMSDGKYLESPYLIKAIGDKSNLQNAVDISGGVGSSLRVNYGARVSVRQSNDVEITAVANTFEYKYTQTVE
;
A
#
# COMPACT_ATOMS: atom_id res chain seq x y z
N MET A 1 35.75 -32.50 -0.39
CA MET A 1 34.33 -32.72 -0.76
C MET A 1 33.51 -31.42 -0.87
N VAL A 2 33.80 -30.38 -0.09
CA VAL A 2 33.02 -29.11 -0.05
C VAL A 2 33.20 -28.22 -1.31
N ARG A 3 34.41 -28.16 -1.90
CA ARG A 3 34.67 -27.34 -3.10
C ARG A 3 33.89 -27.77 -4.36
N LYS A 4 33.60 -29.07 -4.52
CA LYS A 4 32.78 -29.58 -5.65
C LYS A 4 31.29 -29.22 -5.50
N LYS A 5 30.81 -29.03 -4.26
CA LYS A 5 29.41 -28.66 -3.99
C LYS A 5 29.14 -27.19 -4.29
N LEU A 6 30.10 -26.30 -4.01
CA LEU A 6 30.00 -24.87 -4.31
C LEU A 6 30.08 -24.57 -5.82
N GLN A 7 30.85 -25.34 -6.58
CA GLN A 7 30.89 -25.18 -8.04
C GLN A 7 29.61 -25.66 -8.75
N ARG A 8 28.85 -26.57 -8.14
CA ARG A 8 27.57 -27.05 -8.70
C ARG A 8 26.47 -25.99 -8.53
N ILE A 9 26.42 -25.34 -7.36
CA ILE A 9 25.45 -24.29 -7.04
C ILE A 9 25.66 -23.05 -7.93
N ARG A 10 26.92 -22.68 -8.20
CA ARG A 10 27.24 -21.56 -9.10
C ARG A 10 26.83 -21.84 -10.56
N LYS A 11 26.91 -23.11 -10.99
CA LYS A 11 26.53 -23.49 -12.36
C LYS A 11 25.01 -23.58 -12.55
N GLU A 12 24.27 -23.86 -11.48
CA GLU A 12 22.79 -23.83 -11.46
C GLU A 12 22.24 -22.39 -11.39
N SER A 13 22.92 -21.46 -10.71
CA SER A 13 22.50 -20.05 -10.69
C SER A 13 22.70 -19.35 -12.04
N GLU A 14 23.79 -19.66 -12.75
CA GLU A 14 24.08 -19.06 -14.06
C GLU A 14 23.15 -19.59 -15.18
N SER A 15 22.61 -20.82 -15.08
CA SER A 15 21.63 -21.33 -16.05
C SER A 15 20.22 -20.77 -15.80
N SER A 16 19.84 -20.53 -14.53
CA SER A 16 18.55 -19.97 -14.17
C SER A 16 18.39 -18.52 -14.63
N ILE A 17 19.48 -17.72 -14.55
CA ILE A 17 19.51 -16.33 -15.02
C ILE A 17 19.41 -16.25 -16.55
N LYS A 18 19.95 -17.25 -17.28
CA LYS A 18 19.89 -17.27 -18.75
C LYS A 18 18.50 -17.63 -19.27
N ASN A 19 17.74 -18.46 -18.56
CA ASN A 19 16.34 -18.78 -18.91
C ASN A 19 15.36 -17.66 -18.58
N SER A 20 15.64 -16.81 -17.57
CA SER A 20 14.82 -15.63 -17.25
C SER A 20 14.93 -14.52 -18.30
N LYS A 21 16.05 -14.45 -19.03
CA LYS A 21 16.27 -13.41 -20.05
C LYS A 21 15.67 -13.74 -21.42
N VAL A 22 15.33 -15.00 -21.68
CA VAL A 22 14.71 -15.43 -22.95
C VAL A 22 13.18 -15.26 -22.92
N THR A 23 12.55 -15.20 -21.74
CA THR A 23 11.10 -15.01 -21.59
C THR A 23 10.66 -13.53 -21.55
N SER A 24 11.60 -12.59 -21.62
CA SER A 24 11.30 -11.14 -21.59
C SER A 24 11.23 -10.49 -22.98
N GLU A 25 11.44 -11.24 -24.06
CA GLU A 25 11.48 -10.71 -25.44
C GLU A 25 10.30 -11.15 -26.32
N GLU A 26 9.31 -11.87 -25.78
CA GLU A 26 8.17 -12.37 -26.55
C GLU A 26 6.82 -12.14 -25.85
N VAL A 27 6.50 -10.90 -25.47
CA VAL A 27 5.10 -10.46 -25.27
C VAL A 27 4.96 -8.98 -25.64
N ALA A 28 5.12 -8.67 -26.93
CA ALA A 28 4.63 -7.42 -27.51
C ALA A 28 3.34 -7.73 -28.30
N ILE A 29 2.28 -8.09 -27.58
CA ILE A 29 0.94 -8.27 -28.17
C ILE A 29 0.20 -6.94 -28.07
N LYS A 30 -0.04 -6.40 -29.26
CA LYS A 30 -0.83 -5.23 -29.62
C LYS A 30 -2.27 -5.39 -29.11
N HIS A 31 -2.67 -4.59 -28.12
CA HIS A 31 -4.09 -4.36 -27.80
C HIS A 31 -4.43 -2.89 -28.09
N THR A 32 -4.93 -2.66 -29.30
CA THR A 32 -5.73 -1.49 -29.65
C THR A 32 -7.18 -1.80 -29.30
N VAL A 33 -7.67 -1.28 -28.17
CA VAL A 33 -9.10 -1.05 -27.95
C VAL A 33 -9.21 0.28 -27.22
N ALA A 34 -9.43 1.34 -28.00
CA ALA A 34 -9.85 2.62 -27.48
C ALA A 34 -11.38 2.54 -27.29
N ASP A 35 -11.76 2.52 -26.01
CA ASP A 35 -12.84 3.29 -25.40
C ASP A 35 -13.84 4.00 -26.35
N ASP A 36 -14.91 3.30 -26.72
CA ASP A 36 -16.15 3.88 -27.22
C ASP A 36 -17.15 3.95 -26.07
N THR A 37 -17.07 5.00 -25.26
CA THR A 37 -18.20 5.47 -24.45
C THR A 37 -18.36 6.99 -24.55
N GLN A 38 -18.78 7.43 -25.75
CA GLN A 38 -19.39 8.75 -25.92
C GLN A 38 -20.91 8.62 -25.94
N THR A 39 -21.48 8.86 -24.75
CA THR A 39 -22.75 9.57 -24.52
C THR A 39 -23.68 9.81 -25.72
N GLY A 40 -24.75 9.02 -25.77
CA GLY A 40 -26.13 9.48 -26.00
C GLY A 40 -26.42 10.35 -27.22
N ILE A 41 -26.55 9.73 -28.39
CA ILE A 41 -27.26 10.30 -29.55
C ILE A 41 -28.67 9.71 -29.57
N PHE A 42 -29.66 10.46 -29.07
CA PHE A 42 -31.07 10.19 -29.34
C PHE A 42 -31.41 10.62 -30.78
N PRO A 43 -32.13 9.81 -31.57
CA PRO A 43 -32.58 10.23 -32.88
C PRO A 43 -33.62 11.36 -32.76
N GLN A 44 -33.37 12.48 -33.44
CA GLN A 44 -34.29 13.60 -33.58
C GLN A 44 -35.43 13.18 -34.53
N ILE A 45 -36.67 13.19 -34.05
CA ILE A 45 -37.86 13.02 -34.88
C ILE A 45 -38.16 14.38 -35.52
N THR A 46 -37.85 14.53 -36.81
CA THR A 46 -38.29 15.66 -37.64
C THR A 46 -39.77 15.49 -38.00
N PRO A 47 -40.63 16.51 -37.85
CA PRO A 47 -42.01 16.43 -38.34
C PRO A 47 -42.00 16.59 -39.87
N GLU A 48 -42.16 15.49 -40.59
CA GLU A 48 -42.36 15.47 -42.04
C GLU A 48 -43.78 15.97 -42.36
N ARG A 49 -43.87 17.12 -43.05
CA ARG A 49 -45.12 17.60 -43.66
C ARG A 49 -45.47 16.68 -44.83
N ILE A 50 -46.41 15.78 -44.63
CA ILE A 50 -47.02 15.01 -45.72
C ILE A 50 -47.95 15.96 -46.48
N SER A 51 -47.48 16.42 -47.64
CA SER A 51 -48.28 17.15 -48.62
C SER A 51 -49.35 16.24 -49.21
N GLN A 52 -50.60 16.66 -49.10
CA GLN A 52 -51.74 16.09 -49.80
C GLN A 52 -51.50 16.10 -51.32
N ARG A 53 -51.57 14.93 -51.95
CA ARG A 53 -51.85 14.80 -53.37
C ARG A 53 -52.80 13.64 -53.56
N ALA A 54 -54.09 13.97 -53.65
CA ALA A 54 -55.12 13.08 -54.10
C ALA A 54 -54.94 12.85 -55.60
N ASP A 55 -54.81 11.59 -56.03
CA ASP A 55 -55.62 11.10 -57.14
C ASP A 55 -55.65 9.57 -57.19
N ARG A 56 -56.85 9.07 -56.88
CA ARG A 56 -57.60 8.01 -57.56
C ARG A 56 -57.01 6.60 -57.66
N ALA A 57 -57.47 5.76 -56.73
CA ALA A 57 -58.08 4.47 -57.06
C ALA A 57 -59.27 4.20 -56.12
N ILE A 58 -60.34 3.67 -56.72
CA ILE A 58 -61.74 3.52 -56.26
C ILE A 58 -61.89 2.72 -54.96
N HIS A 59 -62.95 2.96 -54.14
CA HIS A 59 -63.78 1.95 -53.43
C HIS A 59 -64.76 2.55 -52.39
N THR A 60 -65.52 3.59 -52.73
CA THR A 60 -66.61 4.09 -51.88
C THR A 60 -67.96 3.46 -52.26
N TRP A 61 -68.64 2.96 -51.24
CA TRP A 61 -69.91 2.22 -51.23
C TRP A 61 -71.12 2.94 -51.86
N SER A 62 -70.99 4.20 -52.27
CA SER A 62 -72.07 5.00 -52.85
C SER A 62 -72.41 4.64 -54.30
N ASP A 63 -71.48 4.03 -55.06
CA ASP A 63 -71.75 3.53 -56.42
C ASP A 63 -72.45 2.16 -56.43
N PHE A 64 -72.31 1.40 -55.32
CA PHE A 64 -73.01 0.12 -55.14
C PHE A 64 -74.51 0.29 -54.86
N VAL A 65 -74.88 1.39 -54.21
CA VAL A 65 -76.29 1.66 -53.84
C VAL A 65 -77.11 2.16 -55.04
N GLN A 66 -76.48 2.68 -56.09
CA GLN A 66 -77.18 3.16 -57.29
C GLN A 66 -77.44 2.09 -58.37
N THR A 67 -76.79 0.93 -58.31
CA THR A 67 -77.08 -0.20 -59.22
C THR A 67 -78.22 -1.10 -58.77
N LEU A 68 -78.78 -0.89 -57.57
CA LEU A 68 -79.91 -1.64 -57.01
C LEU A 68 -81.29 -1.01 -57.26
N ARG A 69 -81.41 -0.15 -58.28
CA ARG A 69 -82.69 0.48 -58.64
C ARG A 69 -83.01 0.40 -60.13
N HIS A 70 -83.49 -0.76 -60.57
CA HIS A 70 -84.45 -1.06 -61.66
C HIS A 70 -84.52 -2.61 -61.72
N SER A 71 -85.63 -3.35 -61.80
CA SER A 71 -86.93 -3.16 -62.41
C SER A 71 -87.96 -4.08 -61.71
N ARG A 72 -89.24 -3.78 -61.90
CA ARG A 72 -90.42 -4.41 -61.30
C ARG A 72 -90.60 -5.87 -61.79
N HIS A 73 -91.09 -6.73 -60.88
CA HIS A 73 -91.81 -8.01 -61.09
C HIS A 73 -91.23 -9.32 -60.49
N THR A 74 -90.56 -9.33 -59.34
CA THR A 74 -90.41 -10.56 -58.51
C THR A 74 -90.10 -10.25 -57.02
N LYS A 75 -91.08 -9.76 -56.25
CA LYS A 75 -90.83 -9.15 -54.92
C LYS A 75 -91.02 -10.02 -53.65
N SER A 76 -91.28 -11.33 -53.72
CA SER A 76 -91.48 -12.11 -52.46
C SER A 76 -90.36 -13.11 -52.11
N PHE A 77 -89.54 -13.56 -53.05
CA PHE A 77 -88.53 -14.60 -52.76
C PHE A 77 -87.15 -14.04 -52.41
N ILE A 78 -86.76 -12.92 -53.04
CA ILE A 78 -85.41 -12.35 -52.86
C ILE A 78 -85.24 -11.71 -51.47
N SER A 79 -86.28 -11.07 -50.93
CA SER A 79 -86.22 -10.50 -49.57
C SER A 79 -86.05 -11.56 -48.48
N SER A 80 -86.69 -12.72 -48.64
CA SER A 80 -86.60 -13.82 -47.68
C SER A 80 -85.20 -14.45 -47.66
N ILE A 81 -84.58 -14.61 -48.83
CA ILE A 81 -83.23 -15.17 -48.96
C ILE A 81 -82.17 -14.26 -48.32
N VAL A 82 -82.31 -12.94 -48.46
CA VAL A 82 -81.39 -11.97 -47.84
C VAL A 82 -81.49 -12.02 -46.31
N LEU A 83 -82.70 -12.18 -45.76
CA LEU A 83 -82.94 -12.26 -44.32
C LEU A 83 -82.34 -13.54 -43.70
N VAL A 84 -82.44 -14.68 -44.40
CA VAL A 84 -81.84 -15.95 -43.97
C VAL A 84 -80.30 -15.87 -43.98
N ILE A 85 -79.71 -15.30 -45.03
CA ILE A 85 -78.25 -15.13 -45.14
C ILE A 85 -77.74 -14.19 -44.04
N LEU A 86 -78.46 -13.09 -43.77
CA LEU A 86 -78.11 -12.16 -42.70
C LEU A 86 -78.19 -12.82 -41.31
N GLY A 87 -79.22 -13.62 -41.05
CA GLY A 87 -79.36 -14.39 -39.81
C GLY A 87 -78.26 -15.45 -39.65
N ALA A 88 -77.87 -16.12 -40.72
CA ALA A 88 -76.77 -17.10 -40.70
C ALA A 88 -75.41 -16.44 -40.44
N LEU A 89 -75.14 -15.27 -41.03
CA LEU A 89 -73.92 -14.51 -40.77
C LEU A 89 -73.87 -13.98 -39.33
N LEU A 90 -74.98 -13.51 -38.78
CA LEU A 90 -75.07 -13.09 -37.37
C LEU A 90 -74.90 -14.28 -36.42
N GLY A 91 -75.53 -15.42 -36.70
CA GLY A 91 -75.36 -16.65 -35.92
C GLY A 91 -73.93 -17.18 -35.97
N TYR A 92 -73.29 -17.11 -37.14
CA TYR A 92 -71.88 -17.47 -37.31
C TYR A 92 -70.96 -16.50 -36.58
N GLY A 93 -71.24 -15.19 -36.63
CA GLY A 93 -70.51 -14.18 -35.86
C GLY A 93 -70.61 -14.42 -34.35
N PHE A 94 -71.80 -14.73 -33.84
CA PHE A 94 -72.01 -15.02 -32.42
C PHE A 94 -71.30 -16.32 -31.98
N MET A 95 -71.33 -17.37 -32.81
CA MET A 95 -70.58 -18.62 -32.58
C MET A 95 -69.05 -18.43 -32.66
N ALA A 96 -68.56 -17.60 -33.58
CA ALA A 96 -67.16 -17.25 -33.68
C ALA A 96 -66.70 -16.44 -32.46
N GLN A 97 -67.55 -15.55 -31.94
CA GLN A 97 -67.28 -14.79 -30.73
C GLN A 97 -67.23 -15.69 -29.49
N GLN A 98 -68.09 -16.72 -29.41
CA GLN A 98 -68.06 -17.68 -28.31
C GLN A 98 -66.82 -18.61 -28.36
N ARG A 99 -66.36 -18.99 -29.56
CA ARG A 99 -65.11 -19.77 -29.74
C ARG A 99 -63.83 -19.03 -29.37
N ILE A 100 -63.86 -17.70 -29.30
CA ILE A 100 -62.71 -16.85 -28.93
C ILE A 100 -62.60 -16.69 -27.41
N THR A 101 -63.62 -17.05 -26.63
CA THR A 101 -63.63 -16.90 -25.16
C THR A 101 -63.05 -18.11 -24.41
N ASP A 102 -62.81 -19.25 -25.08
CA ASP A 102 -62.42 -20.51 -24.42
C ASP A 102 -60.96 -20.93 -24.64
N THR A 103 -60.04 -20.01 -24.96
CA THR A 103 -58.61 -20.35 -25.03
C THR A 103 -57.74 -19.47 -24.14
N SER A 104 -57.28 -20.09 -23.05
CA SER A 104 -55.94 -19.93 -22.48
C SER A 104 -55.66 -18.70 -21.61
N TYR A 105 -56.16 -18.73 -20.36
CA TYR A 105 -55.74 -17.82 -19.28
C TYR A 105 -55.32 -18.54 -17.99
N ALA A 106 -54.89 -19.81 -18.05
CA ALA A 106 -54.61 -20.62 -16.86
C ALA A 106 -53.19 -21.26 -16.78
N ALA A 107 -52.24 -20.86 -17.63
CA ALA A 107 -50.91 -21.50 -17.66
C ALA A 107 -49.70 -20.56 -17.74
N LEU A 108 -49.87 -19.23 -17.60
CA LEU A 108 -48.76 -18.27 -17.69
C LEU A 108 -48.38 -17.56 -16.37
N SER A 109 -49.11 -17.73 -15.26
CA SER A 109 -48.81 -16.98 -14.03
C SER A 109 -47.90 -17.68 -13.01
N GLU A 110 -47.67 -18.99 -13.13
CA GLU A 110 -46.75 -19.73 -12.23
C GLU A 110 -45.31 -19.76 -12.77
N SER A 111 -45.11 -19.92 -14.07
CA SER A 111 -43.75 -20.02 -14.67
C SER A 111 -43.00 -18.68 -14.71
N GLU A 112 -43.68 -17.56 -14.99
CA GLU A 112 -43.05 -16.22 -14.95
C GLU A 112 -42.75 -15.74 -13.53
N LEU A 113 -43.60 -16.08 -12.55
CA LEU A 113 -43.36 -15.72 -11.15
C LEU A 113 -42.21 -16.54 -10.55
N VAL A 114 -42.12 -17.83 -10.92
CA VAL A 114 -40.98 -18.68 -10.55
C VAL A 114 -39.70 -18.24 -11.26
N THR A 115 -39.78 -17.85 -12.54
CA THR A 115 -38.60 -17.33 -13.29
C THR A 115 -38.13 -15.98 -12.75
N LEU A 116 -39.05 -15.06 -12.39
CA LEU A 116 -38.71 -13.77 -11.78
C LEU A 116 -38.17 -13.95 -10.36
N LEU A 117 -38.72 -14.88 -9.59
CA LEU A 117 -38.23 -15.22 -8.25
C LEU A 117 -36.84 -15.86 -8.32
N ASP A 118 -36.60 -16.77 -9.28
CA ASP A 118 -35.29 -17.36 -9.52
C ASP A 118 -34.27 -16.31 -10.00
N GLU A 119 -34.67 -15.42 -10.91
CA GLU A 119 -33.81 -14.30 -11.34
C GLU A 119 -33.51 -13.34 -10.19
N THR A 120 -34.49 -13.04 -9.34
CA THR A 120 -34.30 -12.21 -8.14
C THR A 120 -33.40 -12.90 -7.11
N ASN A 121 -33.60 -14.20 -6.87
CA ASN A 121 -32.75 -15.00 -5.99
C ASN A 121 -31.31 -15.09 -6.53
N ASN A 122 -31.15 -15.21 -7.85
CA ASN A 122 -29.85 -15.17 -8.50
C ASN A 122 -29.18 -13.80 -8.36
N GLN A 123 -29.93 -12.70 -8.47
CA GLN A 123 -29.43 -11.35 -8.24
C GLN A 123 -29.04 -11.13 -6.78
N ILE A 124 -29.85 -11.60 -5.82
CA ILE A 124 -29.53 -11.57 -4.39
C ILE A 124 -28.23 -12.34 -4.12
N SER A 125 -28.12 -13.57 -4.61
CA SER A 125 -26.92 -14.40 -4.45
C SER A 125 -25.67 -13.76 -5.09
N ARG A 126 -25.80 -13.14 -6.27
CA ARG A 126 -24.73 -12.38 -6.92
C ARG A 126 -24.30 -11.17 -6.07
N LEU A 127 -25.25 -10.39 -5.56
CA LEU A 127 -24.98 -9.23 -4.71
C LEU A 127 -24.35 -9.62 -3.38
N GLU A 128 -24.78 -10.72 -2.77
CA GLU A 128 -24.17 -11.29 -1.56
C GLU A 128 -22.73 -11.76 -1.82
N THR A 129 -22.49 -12.41 -2.96
CA THR A 129 -21.14 -12.81 -3.37
C THR A 129 -20.25 -11.58 -3.59
N GLN A 130 -20.74 -10.55 -4.28
CA GLN A 130 -20.01 -9.29 -4.49
C GLN A 130 -19.74 -8.57 -3.17
N ARG A 131 -20.71 -8.51 -2.26
CA ARG A 131 -20.54 -7.97 -0.90
C ARG A 131 -19.44 -8.71 -0.14
N SER A 132 -19.45 -10.05 -0.18
CA SER A 132 -18.43 -10.87 0.46
C SER A 132 -17.04 -10.61 -0.13
N GLN A 133 -16.92 -10.57 -1.46
CA GLN A 133 -15.68 -10.26 -2.16
C GLN A 133 -15.14 -8.86 -1.81
N LEU A 134 -16.00 -7.84 -1.81
CA LEU A 134 -15.63 -6.48 -1.44
C LEU A 134 -15.20 -6.38 0.03
N ASN A 135 -15.88 -7.08 0.94
CA ASN A 135 -15.47 -7.15 2.34
C ASN A 135 -14.11 -7.85 2.51
N GLN A 136 -13.85 -8.92 1.76
CA GLN A 136 -12.55 -9.59 1.74
C GLN A 136 -11.44 -8.68 1.18
N GLN A 137 -11.72 -7.93 0.11
CA GLN A 137 -10.78 -6.94 -0.44
C GLN A 137 -10.52 -5.79 0.53
N LEU A 138 -11.56 -5.27 1.19
CA LEU A 138 -11.38 -4.22 2.21
C LEU A 138 -10.53 -4.74 3.37
N SER A 139 -10.82 -5.95 3.86
CA SER A 139 -10.05 -6.57 4.93
C SER A 139 -8.60 -6.83 4.54
N SER A 140 -8.33 -7.25 3.30
CA SER A 140 -6.95 -7.47 2.82
C SER A 140 -6.19 -6.16 2.65
N ILE A 141 -6.84 -5.11 2.14
CA ILE A 141 -6.25 -3.76 2.04
C ILE A 141 -5.94 -3.20 3.43
N GLN A 142 -6.87 -3.32 4.38
CA GLN A 142 -6.67 -2.89 5.76
C GLN A 142 -5.48 -3.63 6.40
N THR A 143 -5.45 -4.96 6.28
CA THR A 143 -4.33 -5.78 6.81
C THR A 143 -3.00 -5.41 6.15
N ALA A 144 -2.99 -5.13 4.85
CA ALA A 144 -1.79 -4.71 4.13
C ALA A 144 -1.31 -3.32 4.59
N ALA A 145 -2.23 -2.38 4.80
CA ALA A 145 -1.94 -1.04 5.32
C ALA A 145 -1.35 -1.10 6.74
N ASP A 146 -1.98 -1.87 7.65
CA ASP A 146 -1.49 -2.07 9.01
C ASP A 146 -0.09 -2.69 9.02
N LYS A 147 0.14 -3.67 8.14
CA LYS A 147 1.46 -4.30 7.98
C LYS A 147 2.50 -3.33 7.43
N GLN A 148 2.13 -2.48 6.48
CA GLN A 148 3.04 -1.48 5.90
C GLN A 148 3.44 -0.44 6.96
N GLN A 149 2.49 0.05 7.74
CA GLN A 149 2.75 0.98 8.83
C GLN A 149 3.70 0.37 9.88
N GLU A 150 3.50 -0.91 10.21
CA GLU A 150 4.40 -1.61 11.14
C GLU A 150 5.81 -1.80 10.58
N ILE A 151 5.95 -2.13 9.29
CA ILE A 151 7.26 -2.22 8.62
C ILE A 151 7.98 -0.87 8.67
N GLU A 152 7.27 0.23 8.39
CA GLU A 152 7.83 1.58 8.44
C GLU A 152 8.26 1.96 9.85
N ARG A 153 7.46 1.64 10.87
CA ARG A 153 7.81 1.87 12.28
C ARG A 153 9.09 1.14 12.65
N VAL A 154 9.18 -0.16 12.35
CA VAL A 154 10.38 -0.97 12.63
C VAL A 154 11.59 -0.46 11.83
N ALA A 155 11.41 -0.06 10.58
CA ALA A 155 12.48 0.52 9.78
C ALA A 155 13.00 1.83 10.39
N GLN A 156 12.10 2.68 10.91
CA GLN A 156 12.47 3.93 11.57
C GLN A 156 13.21 3.68 12.89
N GLU A 157 12.71 2.78 13.74
CA GLU A 157 13.37 2.42 15.00
C GLU A 157 14.77 1.87 14.77
N ASN A 158 14.94 1.03 13.74
CA ASN A 158 16.25 0.53 13.35
C ASN A 158 17.17 1.64 12.83
N ARG A 159 16.65 2.62 12.09
CA ARG A 159 17.43 3.78 11.64
C ARG A 159 17.89 4.61 12.82
N ASP A 160 16.98 4.95 13.73
CA ASP A 160 17.28 5.77 14.90
C ASP A 160 18.33 5.08 15.79
N ALA A 161 18.17 3.78 16.05
CA ALA A 161 19.15 3.00 16.80
C ALA A 161 20.53 2.98 16.11
N ASN A 162 20.58 2.78 14.79
CA ASN A 162 21.83 2.78 14.04
C ASN A 162 22.47 4.18 14.00
N ASP A 163 21.68 5.25 13.88
CA ASP A 163 22.17 6.62 13.88
C ASP A 163 22.79 6.98 15.24
N ILE A 164 22.22 6.52 16.35
CA ILE A 164 22.79 6.70 17.70
C ILE A 164 24.11 5.93 17.84
N ILE A 165 24.14 4.64 17.48
CA ILE A 165 25.32 3.77 17.63
C ILE A 165 26.46 4.24 16.73
N SER A 166 26.16 4.64 15.50
CA SER A 166 27.15 5.19 14.56
C SER A 166 27.60 6.61 14.92
N GLY A 167 26.97 7.24 15.92
CA GLY A 167 27.31 8.59 16.37
C GLY A 167 26.87 9.70 15.42
N ARG A 168 25.94 9.44 14.48
CA ARG A 168 25.47 10.42 13.49
C ARG A 168 24.53 11.47 14.09
N VAL A 169 23.87 11.15 15.20
CA VAL A 169 22.93 12.03 15.90
C VAL A 169 23.33 12.26 17.35
N PRO A 170 22.98 13.42 17.93
CA PRO A 170 23.10 13.64 19.37
C PRO A 170 22.20 12.66 20.14
N ALA A 171 22.55 12.41 21.40
CA ALA A 171 21.81 11.50 22.27
C ALA A 171 21.70 12.08 23.68
N TYR A 172 20.61 11.75 24.37
CA TYR A 172 20.39 12.11 25.77
C TYR A 172 19.93 10.87 26.56
N GLY A 173 20.25 10.84 27.85
CA GLY A 173 19.83 9.74 28.70
C GLY A 173 20.52 9.75 30.06
N GLN A 174 20.20 8.76 30.89
CA GLN A 174 20.89 8.58 32.16
C GLN A 174 22.36 8.19 31.97
N GLY A 175 23.22 8.61 32.88
CA GLY A 175 24.63 8.26 32.81
C GLY A 175 25.50 8.98 33.82
N VAL A 176 26.76 9.23 33.44
CA VAL A 176 27.76 9.91 34.26
C VAL A 176 28.49 11.00 33.48
N GLU A 177 28.86 12.06 34.20
CA GLU A 177 29.84 13.06 33.77
C GLU A 177 31.10 12.90 34.61
N ILE A 178 32.22 12.67 33.96
CA ILE A 178 33.52 12.44 34.58
C ILE A 178 34.41 13.63 34.25
N THR A 179 34.92 14.28 35.29
CA THR A 179 35.84 15.42 35.17
C THR A 179 37.21 15.01 35.69
N ILE A 180 38.24 15.14 34.86
CA ILE A 180 39.62 14.77 35.19
C ILE A 180 40.51 16.01 35.07
N SER A 181 41.13 16.43 36.16
CA SER A 181 42.09 17.54 36.12
C SER A 181 43.40 17.13 35.44
N GLN A 182 44.25 18.11 35.14
CA GLN A 182 45.65 17.86 34.84
C GLN A 182 46.30 17.10 36.00
N GLY A 183 47.24 16.21 35.67
CA GLY A 183 47.99 15.44 36.64
C GLY A 183 49.04 16.32 37.33
N SER A 184 49.11 16.27 38.66
CA SER A 184 50.13 17.00 39.41
C SER A 184 51.50 16.30 39.43
N LYS A 185 51.55 14.98 39.15
CA LYS A 185 52.79 14.19 39.15
C LYS A 185 53.34 13.94 37.74
N ARG A 186 52.44 13.74 36.79
CA ARG A 186 52.75 13.51 35.37
C ARG A 186 51.53 13.88 34.54
N ASP A 187 51.77 14.27 33.29
CA ASP A 187 50.70 14.57 32.35
C ASP A 187 49.83 13.34 32.08
N ILE A 188 48.54 13.59 31.87
CA ILE A 188 47.59 12.55 31.47
C ILE A 188 47.99 12.05 30.09
N SER A 189 48.16 10.74 29.97
CA SER A 189 48.52 10.11 28.69
C SER A 189 47.29 9.72 27.88
N ALA A 190 47.44 9.63 26.57
CA ALA A 190 46.41 9.08 25.69
C ALA A 190 46.05 7.65 26.09
N ALA A 191 47.04 6.86 26.52
CA ALA A 191 46.85 5.48 26.95
C ALA A 191 45.87 5.36 28.13
N ILE A 192 45.99 6.20 29.17
CA ILE A 192 45.09 6.09 30.33
C ILE A 192 43.67 6.57 30.03
N LEU A 193 43.51 7.57 29.14
CA LEU A 193 42.18 7.98 28.68
C LEU A 193 41.54 6.93 27.78
N PHE A 194 42.32 6.29 26.91
CA PHE A 194 41.85 5.16 26.13
C PHE A 194 41.38 4.02 27.04
N THR A 195 42.17 3.65 28.06
CA THR A 195 41.73 2.68 29.08
C THR A 195 40.43 3.10 29.75
N LEU A 196 40.25 4.39 30.10
CA LEU A 196 38.99 4.86 30.68
C LEU A 196 37.80 4.65 29.74
N ILE A 197 37.96 4.95 28.45
CA ILE A 197 36.92 4.73 27.45
C ILE A 197 36.56 3.24 27.37
N GLU A 198 37.57 2.35 27.39
CA GLU A 198 37.36 0.90 27.37
C GLU A 198 36.66 0.39 28.65
N GLU A 199 37.03 0.89 29.83
CA GLU A 199 36.34 0.54 31.08
C GLU A 199 34.86 0.97 31.05
N LEU A 200 34.56 2.15 30.48
CA LEU A 200 33.18 2.61 30.31
C LEU A 200 32.41 1.72 29.33
N ARG A 201 33.03 1.33 28.20
CA ARG A 201 32.44 0.37 27.24
C ARG A 201 32.15 -0.97 27.90
N ASN A 202 33.09 -1.50 28.67
CA ASN A 202 32.95 -2.76 29.42
C ASN A 202 31.82 -2.68 30.46
N ALA A 203 31.60 -1.49 31.04
CA ALA A 203 30.53 -1.24 32.00
C ALA A 203 29.15 -0.97 31.36
N GLY A 204 29.05 -1.03 30.03
CA GLY A 204 27.79 -0.84 29.31
C GLY A 204 27.47 0.61 28.95
N ALA A 205 28.49 1.44 28.73
CA ALA A 205 28.27 2.75 28.11
C ALA A 205 27.77 2.58 26.67
N GLU A 206 26.62 3.15 26.37
CA GLU A 206 26.00 3.10 25.05
C GLU A 206 26.52 4.23 24.16
N VAL A 207 26.74 5.41 24.76
CA VAL A 207 27.22 6.60 24.07
C VAL A 207 28.27 7.30 24.93
N ILE A 208 29.40 7.68 24.33
CA ILE A 208 30.49 8.35 25.02
C ILE A 208 30.90 9.61 24.24
N GLN A 209 31.20 10.69 24.97
CA GLN A 209 31.79 11.92 24.46
C GLN A 209 33.01 12.31 25.29
N ILE A 210 34.10 12.71 24.64
CA ILE A 210 35.29 13.27 25.29
C ILE A 210 35.56 14.67 24.74
N GLY A 211 35.50 15.69 25.62
CA GLY A 211 35.48 17.09 25.18
C GLY A 211 34.38 17.31 24.14
N ASP A 212 34.76 17.70 22.92
CA ASP A 212 33.86 17.89 21.78
C ASP A 212 33.89 16.75 20.75
N VAL A 213 34.41 15.58 21.13
CA VAL A 213 34.55 14.41 20.26
C VAL A 213 33.56 13.34 20.66
N ARG A 214 32.72 12.91 19.71
CA ARG A 214 31.87 11.73 19.83
C ARG A 214 32.74 10.49 19.70
N VAL A 215 32.76 9.66 20.72
CA VAL A 215 33.57 8.44 20.73
C VAL A 215 32.80 7.33 20.01
N ILE A 216 33.33 6.88 18.88
CA ILE A 216 32.86 5.72 18.12
C ILE A 216 33.97 4.66 18.01
N THR A 217 33.70 3.57 17.30
CA THR A 217 34.66 2.45 17.17
C THR A 217 36.01 2.87 16.57
N SER A 218 36.02 3.83 15.66
CA SER A 218 37.25 4.32 15.00
C SER A 218 37.91 5.50 15.71
N THR A 219 37.34 5.97 16.82
CA THR A 219 37.89 7.12 17.55
C THR A 219 39.24 6.78 18.14
N TYR A 220 40.19 7.69 17.98
CA TYR A 220 41.53 7.56 18.54
C TYR A 220 41.84 8.70 19.51
N VAL A 221 42.81 8.46 20.40
CA VAL A 221 43.42 9.48 21.26
C VAL A 221 44.93 9.33 21.11
N ILE A 222 45.64 10.43 20.90
CA ILE A 222 47.10 10.45 20.78
C ILE A 222 47.73 11.50 21.70
N ASP A 223 48.94 11.20 22.14
CA ASP A 223 49.83 12.16 22.78
C ASP A 223 50.47 13.05 21.70
N THR A 224 50.44 14.36 21.90
CA THR A 224 51.07 15.37 21.05
C THR A 224 52.06 16.20 21.86
N SER A 225 52.90 17.00 21.19
CA SER A 225 53.83 17.91 21.89
C SER A 225 53.13 18.98 22.72
N SER A 226 51.87 19.30 22.41
CA SER A 226 51.07 20.34 23.06
C SER A 226 49.96 19.80 23.96
N GLY A 227 49.95 18.48 24.24
CA GLY A 227 48.93 17.83 25.05
C GLY A 227 48.24 16.68 24.33
N LEU A 228 46.96 16.47 24.56
CA LEU A 228 46.19 15.35 24.02
C LEU A 228 45.33 15.78 22.83
N MET A 229 45.15 14.89 21.87
CA MET A 229 44.25 15.09 20.73
C MET A 229 43.41 13.84 20.48
N SER A 230 42.14 14.03 20.15
CA SER A 230 41.23 12.95 19.75
C SER A 230 40.50 13.32 18.47
N ASP A 231 40.51 12.41 17.48
CA ASP A 231 39.90 12.61 16.15
C ASP A 231 40.18 13.99 15.51
N GLY A 232 41.41 14.49 15.69
CA GLY A 232 41.87 15.78 15.16
C GLY A 232 41.51 17.02 16.01
N LYS A 233 40.82 16.86 17.14
CA LYS A 233 40.51 17.94 18.09
C LYS A 233 41.39 17.85 19.34
N TYR A 234 42.02 18.95 19.71
CA TYR A 234 42.79 19.03 20.94
C TYR A 234 41.87 18.93 22.16
N LEU A 235 42.31 18.21 23.18
CA LEU A 235 41.61 18.06 24.45
C LEU A 235 42.24 18.97 25.49
N GLU A 236 41.43 19.81 26.11
CA GLU A 236 41.87 20.74 27.16
C GLU A 236 41.52 20.21 28.55
N SER A 237 42.35 20.58 29.54
CA SER A 237 42.10 20.25 30.94
C SER A 237 41.19 21.31 31.59
N PRO A 238 40.18 20.93 32.38
CA PRO A 238 39.84 19.57 32.80
C PRO A 238 39.21 18.73 31.67
N TYR A 239 39.65 17.49 31.54
CA TYR A 239 39.11 16.56 30.56
C TYR A 239 37.73 16.13 31.00
N LEU A 240 36.72 16.51 30.21
CA LEU A 240 35.32 16.16 30.43
C LEU A 240 34.96 14.94 29.58
N ILE A 241 34.52 13.88 30.24
CA ILE A 241 33.99 12.69 29.60
C ILE A 241 32.53 12.55 30.01
N LYS A 242 31.63 12.44 29.05
CA LYS A 242 30.22 12.13 29.28
C LYS A 242 29.93 10.73 28.77
N ALA A 243 29.20 9.93 29.54
CA ALA A 243 28.80 8.60 29.14
C ALA A 243 27.34 8.35 29.50
N ILE A 244 26.55 7.85 28.55
CA ILE A 244 25.16 7.40 28.73
C ILE A 244 25.15 5.89 28.98
N GLY A 245 24.41 5.43 29.97
CA GLY A 245 24.29 4.03 30.37
C GLY A 245 23.80 3.86 31.81
N ASP A 246 23.97 2.67 32.39
CA ASP A 246 23.65 2.44 33.80
C ASP A 246 24.61 3.21 34.71
N LYS A 247 24.07 4.17 35.47
CA LYS A 247 24.90 5.12 36.25
C LYS A 247 25.76 4.43 37.30
N SER A 248 25.24 3.36 37.91
CA SER A 248 25.91 2.63 38.98
C SER A 248 27.08 1.85 38.39
N ASN A 249 26.86 1.13 37.29
CA ASN A 249 27.90 0.40 36.57
C ASN A 249 29.00 1.34 36.06
N LEU A 250 28.62 2.45 35.44
CA LEU A 250 29.58 3.43 34.91
C LEU A 250 30.42 4.09 36.02
N GLN A 251 29.79 4.48 37.14
CA GLN A 251 30.53 5.03 38.28
C GLN A 251 31.48 3.97 38.87
N ASN A 252 30.99 2.74 39.06
CA ASN A 252 31.80 1.65 39.58
C ASN A 252 33.03 1.39 38.69
N ALA A 253 32.87 1.40 37.36
CA ALA A 253 33.97 1.22 36.42
C ALA A 253 35.13 2.21 36.65
N VAL A 254 34.81 3.47 36.96
CA VAL A 254 35.81 4.50 37.26
C VAL A 254 36.43 4.29 38.65
N ASP A 255 35.61 3.91 39.63
CA ASP A 255 36.00 3.83 41.04
C ASP A 255 36.52 2.46 41.49
N ILE A 256 36.63 1.48 40.58
CA ILE A 256 37.28 0.19 40.86
C ILE A 256 38.64 0.43 41.52
N SER A 257 38.84 -0.24 42.65
CA SER A 257 40.10 -0.23 43.39
C SER A 257 41.20 -0.83 42.52
N GLY A 258 42.30 -0.08 42.33
CA GLY A 258 43.37 -0.47 41.42
C GLY A 258 43.06 -0.28 39.92
N GLY A 259 41.85 0.18 39.56
CA GLY A 259 41.45 0.45 38.19
C GLY A 259 41.93 1.79 37.64
N VAL A 260 41.26 2.27 36.58
CA VAL A 260 41.65 3.47 35.83
C VAL A 260 41.55 4.76 36.68
N GLY A 261 40.47 4.97 37.43
CA GLY A 261 40.32 6.15 38.28
C GLY A 261 41.33 6.17 39.42
N SER A 262 41.63 5.01 40.01
CA SER A 262 42.68 4.86 41.02
C SER A 262 44.06 5.19 40.44
N SER A 263 44.36 4.72 39.23
CA SER A 263 45.60 5.03 38.52
C SER A 263 45.73 6.53 38.22
N LEU A 264 44.67 7.19 37.75
CA LEU A 264 44.64 8.64 37.54
C LEU A 264 44.92 9.43 38.84
N ARG A 265 44.34 9.01 39.97
CA ARG A 265 44.57 9.66 41.27
C ARG A 265 45.98 9.43 41.80
N VAL A 266 46.47 8.18 41.78
CA VAL A 266 47.72 7.79 42.46
C VAL A 266 48.95 8.05 41.59
N ASN A 267 48.92 7.60 40.33
CA ASN A 267 50.08 7.63 39.43
C ASN A 267 50.21 8.98 38.72
N TYR A 268 49.09 9.59 38.34
CA TYR A 268 49.08 10.89 37.65
C TYR A 268 48.91 12.07 38.61
N GLY A 269 48.37 11.84 39.81
CA GLY A 269 48.08 12.91 40.76
C GLY A 269 46.94 13.83 40.28
N ALA A 270 46.02 13.31 39.48
CA ALA A 270 44.86 14.04 38.97
C ALA A 270 43.68 13.94 39.95
N ARG A 271 42.84 14.98 39.99
CA ARG A 271 41.52 14.92 40.61
C ARG A 271 40.54 14.32 39.60
N VAL A 272 39.85 13.26 40.03
CA VAL A 272 38.79 12.61 39.26
C VAL A 272 37.48 12.80 40.03
N SER A 273 36.48 13.37 39.38
CA SER A 273 35.13 13.51 39.92
C SER A 273 34.15 12.84 38.97
N VAL A 274 33.24 12.04 39.51
CA VAL A 274 32.16 11.39 38.77
C VAL A 274 30.84 11.91 39.29
N ARG A 275 30.00 12.44 38.40
CA ARG A 275 28.65 12.92 38.71
C ARG A 275 27.64 12.09 37.96
N GLN A 276 26.82 11.33 38.67
CA GLN A 276 25.66 10.64 38.08
C GLN A 276 24.56 11.66 37.73
N SER A 277 23.92 11.49 36.58
CA SER A 277 22.77 12.30 36.14
C SER A 277 21.72 11.44 35.45
N ASN A 278 20.43 11.79 35.61
CA ASN A 278 19.35 11.20 34.79
C ASN A 278 19.33 11.78 33.37
N ASP A 279 20.00 12.91 33.18
CA ASP A 279 19.94 13.70 31.97
C ASP A 279 21.36 14.12 31.61
N VAL A 280 22.06 13.23 30.91
CA VAL A 280 23.36 13.46 30.30
C VAL A 280 23.11 13.68 28.82
N GLU A 281 23.45 14.86 28.33
CA GLU A 281 23.34 15.21 26.92
C GLU A 281 24.71 15.09 26.23
N ILE A 282 24.74 14.30 25.15
CA ILE A 282 25.86 14.13 24.24
C ILE A 282 25.48 14.80 22.92
N THR A 283 26.00 16.01 22.73
CA THR A 283 25.72 16.85 21.56
C THR A 283 26.70 16.60 20.42
N ALA A 284 27.86 16.01 20.71
CA ALA A 284 28.85 15.70 19.69
C ALA A 284 28.35 14.57 18.76
N VAL A 285 28.59 14.77 17.46
CA VAL A 285 28.38 13.77 16.40
C VAL A 285 29.73 13.36 15.81
N ALA A 286 29.80 12.12 15.32
CA ALA A 286 30.99 11.55 14.73
C ALA A 286 31.29 12.21 13.36
N ASN A 287 32.56 12.37 13.06
CA ASN A 287 32.98 12.82 11.74
C ASN A 287 32.65 11.74 10.70
N THR A 288 31.99 12.14 9.61
CA THR A 288 31.68 11.24 8.51
C THR A 288 32.88 11.12 7.57
N PHE A 289 33.29 9.89 7.28
CA PHE A 289 34.28 9.60 6.24
C PHE A 289 33.58 9.26 4.94
N GLU A 290 33.99 9.87 3.82
CA GLU A 290 33.54 9.42 2.50
C GLU A 290 34.29 8.15 2.09
N TYR A 291 33.54 7.07 1.89
CA TYR A 291 34.11 5.81 1.40
C TYR A 291 34.32 5.90 -0.12
N LYS A 292 35.57 5.75 -0.57
CA LYS A 292 35.91 5.79 -2.00
C LYS A 292 35.49 4.53 -2.78
N TYR A 293 35.45 3.38 -2.12
CA TYR A 293 35.25 2.08 -2.77
C TYR A 293 34.01 1.32 -2.29
N THR A 294 33.48 1.68 -1.12
CA THR A 294 32.35 0.97 -0.51
C THR A 294 31.04 1.51 -1.08
N GLN A 295 30.12 0.60 -1.37
CA GLN A 295 28.75 0.92 -1.77
C GLN A 295 27.77 0.14 -0.87
N THR A 296 26.60 0.72 -0.60
CA THR A 296 25.52 0.03 0.11
C THR A 296 24.96 -1.08 -0.79
N VAL A 297 24.68 -2.24 -0.21
CA VAL A 297 23.92 -3.29 -0.89
C VAL A 297 22.45 -2.94 -0.78
N GLU A 298 21.76 -2.84 -1.91
CA GLU A 298 20.30 -2.68 -2.00
C GLU A 298 19.56 -4.01 -1.84
#